data_AF-A8S0R7-F1
#
_entry.id   AF-A8S0R7-F1
#
_cell.length_a   1.000
_cell.length_b   1.000
_cell.length_c   1.000
_cell.angle_alpha   90.00
_cell.angle_beta   90.00
_cell.angle_gamma   90.00
#
_symmetry.space_group_name_H-M   'P 1'
#
loop_
_entity.id
_entity.type
_entity.pdbx_description
1 polymer ?
#
loop_
_entity_poly.entity_id
_entity_poly.type
_entity_poly.pdbx_seq_one_letter_code
_entity_poly.pdbx_strand_id
1 'polypeptide(L)'
;MLVVLLLIGAYIQKPEYIIYSIISGSGGDTRDTELFVIVYQPWDTDGTVTEIVRKHCTMNGTPNRLTIHLYHSMYALNHGQAYYTKIFEYSEDEIIGPPPAW
;
A
#
# COMPACT_ATOMS: atom_id res chain seq x y z
N MET A 1 -5.39 35.57 -2.67
CA MET A 1 -5.02 35.01 -1.36
C MET A 1 -6.03 33.96 -0.86
N LEU A 2 -7.33 34.25 -0.81
CA LEU A 2 -8.37 33.30 -0.35
C LEU A 2 -8.46 31.99 -1.16
N VAL A 3 -8.39 32.08 -2.50
CA VAL A 3 -8.44 30.90 -3.38
C VAL A 3 -7.28 29.94 -3.12
N VAL A 4 -6.08 30.45 -2.87
CA VAL A 4 -4.90 29.64 -2.58
C VAL A 4 -5.06 28.90 -1.25
N LEU A 5 -5.60 29.55 -0.22
CA LEU A 5 -5.89 28.91 1.07
C LEU A 5 -6.96 27.81 0.96
N LEU A 6 -7.99 28.01 0.14
CA LEU A 6 -9.00 26.99 -0.12
C LEU A 6 -8.43 25.77 -0.85
N LEU A 7 -7.54 25.98 -1.83
CA LEU A 7 -6.85 24.90 -2.53
C LEU A 7 -5.91 24.11 -1.61
N ILE A 8 -5.15 24.79 -0.75
CA ILE A 8 -4.29 24.15 0.24
C ILE A 8 -5.14 23.35 1.25
N GLY A 9 -6.23 23.94 1.76
CA GLY A 9 -7.14 23.26 2.68
C GLY A 9 -7.76 22.00 2.06
N ALA A 10 -8.20 22.08 0.80
CA ALA A 10 -8.73 20.93 0.07
C ALA A 10 -7.68 19.85 -0.23
N TYR A 11 -6.40 20.25 -0.37
CA TYR A 11 -5.29 19.33 -0.56
C TYR A 11 -4.95 18.58 0.74
N ILE A 12 -4.92 19.27 1.88
CA ILE A 12 -4.63 18.67 3.20
C ILE A 12 -5.73 17.69 3.65
N GLN A 13 -6.99 17.92 3.26
CA GLN A 13 -8.11 17.02 3.59
C GLN A 13 -8.06 15.69 2.82
N LYS A 14 -7.22 15.56 1.78
CA LYS A 14 -7.08 14.30 1.06
C LYS A 14 -6.31 13.31 1.95
N PRO A 15 -6.76 12.05 2.04
CA PRO A 15 -5.97 11.03 2.71
C PRO A 15 -4.61 10.91 2.03
N GLU A 16 -3.60 10.48 2.77
CA GLU A 16 -2.24 10.30 2.25
C GLU A 16 -2.21 9.25 1.11
N TYR A 17 -2.97 8.17 1.31
CA TYR A 17 -3.20 7.11 0.33
C TYR A 17 -4.60 6.49 0.49
N ILE A 18 -5.04 5.77 -0.54
CA ILE A 18 -6.19 4.85 -0.49
C ILE A 18 -5.79 3.50 -1.05
N ILE A 19 -6.18 2.41 -0.39
CA ILE A 19 -6.06 1.06 -0.93
C ILE A 19 -7.27 0.87 -1.87
N TYR A 20 -7.00 0.74 -3.17
CA TYR A 20 -8.03 0.61 -4.18
C TYR A 20 -8.58 -0.81 -4.27
N SER A 21 -7.69 -1.80 -4.34
CA SER A 21 -8.06 -3.21 -4.37
C SER A 21 -7.00 -4.07 -3.69
N ILE A 22 -7.47 -5.22 -3.20
CA ILE A 22 -6.64 -6.27 -2.62
C ILE A 22 -7.00 -7.55 -3.37
N ILE A 23 -6.02 -8.17 -4.00
CA ILE A 23 -6.17 -9.46 -4.65
C ILE A 23 -5.37 -10.46 -3.83
N SER A 24 -6.00 -11.52 -3.37
CA SER A 24 -5.31 -12.58 -2.64
C SER A 24 -5.59 -13.92 -3.30
N GLY A 25 -4.53 -14.69 -3.51
CA GLY A 25 -4.59 -16.04 -4.04
C GLY A 25 -3.91 -17.01 -3.08
N SER A 26 -4.51 -18.17 -2.87
CA SER A 26 -3.88 -19.27 -2.13
C SER A 26 -3.71 -20.47 -3.05
N GLY A 27 -2.52 -21.05 -3.07
CA GLY A 27 -2.19 -22.25 -3.84
C GLY A 27 -1.26 -23.15 -3.03
N GLY A 28 -1.68 -24.40 -2.79
CA GLY A 28 -1.00 -25.27 -1.83
C GLY A 28 -0.93 -24.62 -0.44
N ASP A 29 0.25 -24.62 0.17
CA ASP A 29 0.53 -24.00 1.48
C ASP A 29 0.97 -22.52 1.38
N THR A 30 0.89 -21.91 0.19
CA THR A 30 1.32 -20.52 -0.04
C THR A 30 0.14 -19.58 -0.24
N ARG A 31 0.22 -18.40 0.38
CA ARG A 31 -0.72 -17.28 0.23
C ARG A 31 0.01 -16.05 -0.29
N ASP A 32 -0.37 -15.64 -1.49
CA ASP A 32 0.12 -14.44 -2.15
C ASP A 32 -0.94 -13.35 -2.11
N THR A 33 -0.53 -12.12 -1.80
CA THR A 33 -1.41 -10.97 -1.73
C THR A 33 -0.82 -9.79 -2.48
N GLU A 34 -1.62 -9.18 -3.36
CA GLU A 34 -1.30 -7.96 -4.09
C GLU A 34 -2.21 -6.81 -3.66
N LEU A 35 -1.61 -5.66 -3.35
CA LEU A 35 -2.30 -4.42 -3.01
C LEU A 35 -2.07 -3.38 -4.09
N PHE A 36 -3.16 -2.77 -4.55
CA PHE A 36 -3.14 -1.64 -5.47
C PHE A 36 -3.50 -0.38 -4.71
N VAL A 37 -2.59 0.57 -4.62
CA VAL A 37 -2.70 1.73 -3.73
C VAL A 37 -2.53 3.01 -4.53
N ILE A 38 -3.45 3.96 -4.34
CA ILE A 38 -3.34 5.30 -4.91
C ILE A 38 -2.79 6.23 -3.82
N VAL A 39 -1.65 6.87 -4.08
CA VAL A 39 -0.96 7.76 -3.16
C VAL A 39 -1.14 9.20 -3.63
N TYR A 40 -1.76 10.03 -2.78
CA TYR A 40 -1.99 11.46 -3.07
C TYR A 40 -0.84 12.35 -2.59
N GLN A 41 -0.11 11.87 -1.58
CA GLN A 41 0.94 12.58 -0.88
C GLN A 41 2.20 11.71 -0.82
N PRO A 42 3.02 11.66 -1.89
CA PRO A 42 4.13 10.70 -2.02
C PRO A 42 5.42 11.15 -1.29
N TRP A 43 5.30 11.96 -0.23
CA TRP A 43 6.44 12.59 0.46
C TRP A 43 7.35 11.57 1.14
N ASP A 44 6.76 10.51 1.69
CA ASP A 44 7.45 9.40 2.34
C ASP A 44 6.88 8.07 1.84
N THR A 45 7.40 7.63 0.69
CA THR A 45 6.93 6.39 0.04
C THR A 45 7.25 5.17 0.89
N ASP A 46 8.43 5.11 1.51
CA ASP A 46 8.83 3.94 2.30
C ASP A 46 8.03 3.88 3.62
N GLY A 47 7.82 5.01 4.31
CA GLY A 47 6.95 5.07 5.49
C GLY A 47 5.50 4.70 5.19
N THR A 48 4.95 5.20 4.07
CA THR A 48 3.61 4.82 3.58
C THR A 48 3.49 3.31 3.38
N VAL A 49 4.49 2.71 2.72
CA VAL A 49 4.53 1.26 2.47
C VAL A 49 4.58 0.48 3.78
N THR A 50 5.43 0.88 4.74
CA THR A 50 5.53 0.24 6.06
C THR A 50 4.20 0.29 6.81
N GLU A 51 3.52 1.42 6.80
CA GLU A 51 2.20 1.55 7.43
C GLU A 51 1.17 0.62 6.80
N ILE A 52 1.12 0.59 5.45
CA ILE A 52 0.21 -0.29 4.69
C ILE A 52 0.47 -1.75 5.02
N VAL A 53 1.73 -2.19 4.99
CA VAL A 53 2.13 -3.57 5.33
C VAL A 53 1.69 -3.90 6.74
N ARG A 54 2.05 -3.05 7.72
CA ARG A 54 1.71 -3.28 9.13
C ARG A 54 0.21 -3.41 9.32
N LYS A 55 -0.58 -2.50 8.73
CA LYS A 55 -2.04 -2.50 8.84
C LYS A 55 -2.65 -3.73 8.18
N HIS A 56 -2.19 -4.07 6.98
CA HIS A 56 -2.62 -5.27 6.27
C HIS A 56 -2.34 -6.54 7.08
N CYS A 57 -1.09 -6.75 7.52
CA CYS A 57 -0.71 -7.94 8.28
C CYS A 57 -1.43 -8.02 9.64
N THR A 58 -1.68 -6.89 10.30
CA THR A 58 -2.44 -6.87 11.57
C THR A 58 -3.89 -7.32 11.38
N MET A 59 -4.54 -6.94 10.28
CA MET A 59 -5.95 -7.27 10.04
C MET A 59 -6.14 -8.66 9.40
N ASN A 60 -5.23 -9.06 8.51
CA ASN A 60 -5.42 -10.23 7.63
C ASN A 60 -4.38 -11.34 7.86
N GLY A 61 -3.46 -11.15 8.81
CA GLY A 61 -2.27 -11.98 9.00
C GLY A 61 -1.20 -11.74 7.93
N THR A 62 0.00 -12.24 8.16
CA THR A 62 1.14 -12.10 7.24
C THR A 62 1.00 -13.13 6.10
N PRO A 63 0.93 -12.72 4.81
CA PRO A 63 0.98 -13.66 3.68
C PRO A 63 2.41 -14.18 3.47
N ASN A 64 2.61 -15.20 2.62
CA ASN A 64 3.95 -15.64 2.22
C ASN A 64 4.61 -14.60 1.31
N ARG A 65 3.83 -13.97 0.44
CA ARG A 65 4.28 -12.89 -0.42
C ARG A 65 3.27 -11.74 -0.42
N LEU A 66 3.76 -10.54 -0.17
CA LEU A 66 2.98 -9.30 -0.22
C LEU A 66 3.59 -8.36 -1.25
N THR A 67 2.87 -8.12 -2.34
CA THR A 67 3.25 -7.14 -3.36
C THR A 67 2.39 -5.89 -3.21
N ILE A 68 3.02 -4.72 -3.17
CA ILE A 68 2.33 -3.43 -3.07
C ILE A 68 2.71 -2.60 -4.29
N HIS A 69 1.71 -2.23 -5.08
CA HIS A 69 1.82 -1.34 -6.22
C HIS A 69 1.28 0.04 -5.86
N LEU A 70 2.12 1.07 -6.00
CA LEU A 70 1.73 2.46 -5.75
C LEU A 70 1.50 3.21 -7.06
N TYR A 71 0.41 3.96 -7.11
CA TYR A 71 -0.02 4.77 -8.26
C TYR A 71 -0.30 6.21 -7.82
N HIS A 72 0.02 7.19 -8.67
CA HIS A 72 -0.33 8.60 -8.39
C HIS A 72 -1.80 8.92 -8.63
N SER A 73 -2.53 8.07 -9.36
CA SER A 73 -3.92 8.31 -9.72
C SER A 73 -4.63 7.04 -10.18
N MET A 74 -5.96 7.11 -10.21
CA MET A 74 -6.81 6.09 -10.83
C MET A 74 -6.50 5.89 -12.31
N TYR A 75 -6.11 6.95 -13.03
CA TYR A 75 -5.70 6.86 -14.43
C TYR A 75 -4.45 5.98 -14.57
N ALA A 76 -3.42 6.23 -13.75
CA ALA A 76 -2.19 5.44 -13.75
C ALA A 76 -2.47 3.97 -13.40
N LEU A 77 -3.35 3.72 -12.41
CA LEU A 77 -3.78 2.38 -12.03
C LEU A 77 -4.42 1.63 -13.20
N ASN A 78 -5.36 2.25 -13.90
CA ASN A 78 -6.07 1.64 -15.04
C ASN A 78 -5.13 1.32 -16.23
N HIS A 79 -3.97 1.97 -16.32
CA HIS A 79 -2.97 1.72 -17.36
C HIS A 79 -1.78 0.88 -16.84
N GLY A 80 -1.85 0.37 -15.61
CA GLY A 80 -0.76 -0.43 -15.02
C GLY A 80 0.53 0.36 -14.77
N GLN A 81 0.47 1.69 -14.70
CA GLN A 81 1.63 2.57 -14.56
C GLN A 81 1.96 2.82 -13.07
N ALA A 82 2.38 1.77 -12.37
CA ALA A 82 2.85 1.90 -11.01
C ALA A 82 4.16 2.71 -11.00
N TYR A 83 4.27 3.71 -10.13
CA TYR A 83 5.51 4.48 -9.98
C TYR A 83 6.49 3.80 -9.02
N TYR A 84 5.97 2.97 -8.11
CA TYR A 84 6.74 2.20 -7.16
C TYR A 84 6.08 0.85 -6.93
N THR A 85 6.89 -0.20 -6.81
CA THR A 85 6.43 -1.54 -6.44
C THR A 85 7.39 -2.13 -5.43
N LYS A 86 6.84 -2.65 -4.34
CA LYS A 86 7.60 -3.33 -3.30
C LYS A 86 7.05 -4.74 -3.11
N ILE A 87 7.95 -5.71 -3.03
CA ILE A 87 7.64 -7.10 -2.77
C ILE A 87 8.26 -7.44 -1.42
N PHE A 88 7.45 -8.04 -0.55
CA PHE A 88 7.87 -8.64 0.70
C PHE A 88 7.66 -10.15 0.60
N GLU A 89 8.71 -10.91 0.85
CA GLU A 89 8.66 -12.37 0.91
C GLU A 89 8.96 -12.77 2.37
N TYR A 90 8.02 -13.49 2.97
CA TYR A 90 8.09 -13.91 4.36
C TYR A 90 8.41 -15.40 4.42
N SER A 91 9.36 -15.76 5.28
CA SER A 91 9.63 -17.17 5.58
C SER A 91 8.52 -17.76 6.46
N GLU A 92 8.35 -19.08 6.48
CA GLU A 92 7.30 -19.74 7.29
C GLU A 92 7.32 -19.32 8.78
N ASP A 93 8.49 -18.98 9.30
CA ASP A 93 8.72 -18.54 10.67
C ASP A 93 8.18 -17.13 10.98
N GLU A 94 8.05 -16.26 9.97
CA GLU A 94 7.55 -14.87 10.09
C GLU A 94 6.02 -14.77 9.94
N ILE A 95 5.35 -15.84 9.53
CA ILE A 95 3.89 -15.86 9.28
C ILE A 95 3.09 -15.62 10.59
N ILE A 96 3.71 -15.86 11.75
CA ILE A 96 3.06 -15.81 13.07
C ILE A 96 3.07 -14.39 13.67
N GLY A 97 3.82 -13.42 13.11
CA GLY A 97 3.98 -12.08 13.68
C GLY A 97 3.83 -10.93 12.68
N PRO A 98 3.46 -9.71 13.15
CA PRO A 98 3.59 -8.52 12.33
C PRO A 98 5.07 -8.29 11.97
N PRO A 99 5.39 -7.79 10.76
CA PRO A 99 6.76 -7.59 10.34
C PRO A 99 7.51 -6.60 11.24
N PRO A 100 8.85 -6.76 11.38
CA PRO A 100 9.66 -5.83 12.16
C PRO A 100 9.55 -4.41 11.59
N ALA A 101 9.33 -3.44 12.48
CA ALA A 101 9.40 -2.02 12.13
C ALA A 101 10.88 -1.66 11.94
N TRP A 102 11.27 -1.36 10.69
CA TRP A 102 12.58 -0.82 10.33
C TRP A 102 12.53 0.71 10.25
#